data_AF-A0A1I5Z8B2-F1
#
_entry.id   AF-A0A1I5Z8B2-F1
#
_cell.length_a   1.000
_cell.length_b   1.000
_cell.length_c   1.000
_cell.angle_alpha   90.00
_cell.angle_beta   90.00
_cell.angle_gamma   90.00
#
_symmetry.space_group_name_H-M   'P 1'
#
loop_
_entity.id
_entity.type
_entity.pdbx_description
1 polymer ?
#
loop_
_entity_poly.entity_id
_entity_poly.type
_entity_poly.pdbx_seq_one_letter_code
_entity_poly.pdbx_strand_id
1 'polypeptide(L)'
;MSGIIRVTPAELDAMASRYNHESGEVASQIGRLDGMIGELQSMWEGSSSAAFAEQYERLKPHFNEMRELLSEVGIQLSRAGQALQDADQQVASQIRG
;
A
#
# COMPACT_ATOMS: atom_id res chain seq x y z
N MET A 1 -0.82 -12.17 28.47
CA MET A 1 -0.23 -11.62 27.23
C MET A 1 -0.44 -10.12 27.26
N SER A 2 0.46 -9.37 27.90
CA SER A 2 0.37 -7.90 27.98
C SER A 2 1.08 -7.28 26.78
N GLY A 3 0.50 -7.45 25.60
CA GLY A 3 0.80 -6.58 24.47
C GLY A 3 -0.08 -5.34 24.61
N ILE A 4 0.26 -4.45 25.55
CA ILE A 4 -0.37 -3.12 25.59
C ILE A 4 0.01 -2.46 24.28
N ILE A 5 -0.90 -2.48 23.31
CA ILE A 5 -0.79 -1.67 22.10
C ILE A 5 -0.76 -0.23 22.62
N ARG A 6 0.42 0.39 22.66
CA ARG A 6 0.61 1.80 23.07
C ARG A 6 0.06 2.77 22.03
N VAL A 7 -0.54 2.26 20.96
CA VAL A 7 -1.02 3.00 19.81
C VAL A 7 -2.54 3.14 19.92
N THR A 8 -3.02 4.35 19.81
CA THR A 8 -4.45 4.68 19.81
C THR A 8 -5.11 4.28 18.47
N PRO A 9 -6.43 4.05 18.43
CA PRO A 9 -7.15 3.82 17.17
C PRO A 9 -6.84 4.90 16.11
N ALA A 10 -6.78 6.16 16.53
CA ALA A 10 -6.47 7.30 15.65
C ALA A 10 -5.07 7.22 15.03
N GLU A 11 -4.06 6.76 15.78
CA GLU A 11 -2.71 6.58 15.26
C GLU A 11 -2.63 5.40 14.27
N LEU A 12 -3.41 4.33 14.49
CA LEU A 12 -3.51 3.22 13.54
C LEU A 12 -4.18 3.65 12.23
N ASP A 13 -5.25 4.43 12.29
CA ASP A 13 -5.91 4.97 11.10
C ASP A 13 -5.03 5.97 10.34
N ALA A 14 -4.27 6.80 11.07
CA ALA A 14 -3.28 7.68 10.45
C ALA A 14 -2.20 6.88 9.72
N MET A 15 -1.70 5.80 10.34
CA MET A 15 -0.73 4.92 9.70
C MET A 15 -1.33 4.18 8.49
N ALA A 16 -2.56 3.67 8.61
CA ALA A 16 -3.30 3.05 7.51
C ALA A 16 -3.41 3.98 6.29
N SER A 17 -3.74 5.25 6.54
CA SER A 17 -3.84 6.28 5.51
C SER A 17 -2.51 6.51 4.80
N ARG A 18 -1.39 6.50 5.54
CA ARG A 18 -0.04 6.61 4.95
C ARG A 18 0.28 5.42 4.05
N TYR A 19 0.00 4.19 4.49
CA TYR A 19 0.21 3.00 3.66
C TYR A 19 -0.61 3.02 2.36
N ASN A 20 -1.87 3.48 2.44
CA ASN A 20 -2.71 3.65 1.25
C ASN A 20 -2.17 4.75 0.31
N HIS A 21 -1.62 5.83 0.86
CA HIS A 21 -0.97 6.87 0.06
C HIS A 21 0.26 6.33 -0.69
N GLU A 22 1.16 5.62 0.01
CA GLU A 22 2.34 5.00 -0.61
C GLU A 22 1.95 3.98 -1.69
N SER A 23 0.88 3.20 -1.48
CA SER A 23 0.33 2.31 -2.51
C SER A 23 -0.07 3.08 -3.78
N GLY A 24 -0.71 4.25 -3.62
CA GLY A 24 -1.06 5.13 -4.74
C GLY A 24 0.15 5.72 -5.47
N GLU A 25 1.21 6.07 -4.73
CA GLU A 25 2.47 6.55 -5.32
C GLU A 25 3.17 5.46 -6.14
N VAL A 26 3.18 4.21 -5.67
CA VAL A 26 3.69 3.07 -6.42
C VAL A 26 2.88 2.85 -7.70
N ALA A 27 1.55 2.90 -7.63
CA ALA A 27 0.70 2.80 -8.83
C ALA A 27 1.00 3.90 -9.85
N SER A 28 1.19 5.13 -9.36
CA SER A 28 1.55 6.28 -10.20
C SER A 28 2.95 6.12 -10.81
N GLN A 29 3.90 5.56 -10.07
CA GLN A 29 5.24 5.26 -10.56
C GLN A 29 5.22 4.20 -11.67
N ILE A 30 4.42 3.12 -11.51
CA ILE A 30 4.22 2.11 -12.55
C ILE A 30 3.70 2.78 -13.83
N GLY A 31 2.65 3.61 -13.72
CA GLY A 31 2.08 4.30 -14.88
C GLY A 31 3.06 5.25 -15.59
N ARG A 32 3.92 5.95 -14.84
CA ARG A 32 4.98 6.77 -15.44
C ARG A 32 6.02 5.92 -16.18
N LEU A 33 6.43 4.79 -15.59
CA LEU A 33 7.39 3.89 -16.21
C LEU A 33 6.82 3.23 -17.48
N ASP A 34 5.53 2.87 -17.48
CA ASP A 34 4.82 2.39 -18.67
C ASP A 34 4.93 3.39 -19.85
N GLY A 35 4.69 4.68 -19.56
CA GLY A 35 4.83 5.75 -20.55
C GLY A 35 6.27 5.90 -21.07
N MET A 36 7.25 5.91 -20.16
CA MET A 36 8.66 6.04 -20.51
C MET A 36 9.16 4.88 -21.38
N ILE A 37 8.73 3.65 -21.13
CA ILE A 37 9.09 2.49 -21.95
C ILE A 37 8.46 2.60 -23.34
N GLY A 38 7.21 3.05 -23.45
CA GLY A 38 6.56 3.29 -24.73
C GLY A 38 7.29 4.36 -25.57
N GLU A 39 7.65 5.48 -24.95
CA GLU A 39 8.46 6.53 -25.57
C GLU A 39 9.83 6.00 -26.03
N LEU A 40 10.53 5.25 -25.16
CA LEU A 40 11.82 4.64 -25.48
C LEU A 40 11.76 3.73 -26.70
N GLN A 41 10.73 2.87 -26.78
CA GLN A 41 10.54 1.97 -27.92
C GLN A 41 10.23 2.72 -29.22
N SER A 42 9.54 3.87 -29.14
CA SER A 42 9.25 4.71 -30.32
C SER A 42 10.47 5.47 -30.83
N MET A 43 11.36 5.91 -29.93
CA MET A 43 12.53 6.71 -30.28
C MET A 43 13.70 5.83 -30.72
N TRP A 44 13.79 4.63 -30.16
CA TRP A 44 14.88 3.71 -30.39
C TRP A 44 14.35 2.40 -30.97
N GLU A 45 14.26 2.33 -32.30
CA GLU A 45 13.97 1.10 -33.00
C GLU A 45 15.18 0.15 -32.94
N GLY A 46 15.01 -1.04 -32.38
CA GLY A 46 16.05 -2.07 -32.34
C GLY A 46 15.90 -3.10 -31.23
N SER A 47 16.77 -4.11 -31.24
CA SER A 47 16.77 -5.20 -30.26
C SER A 47 17.10 -4.74 -28.83
N SER A 48 17.83 -3.64 -28.68
CA SER A 48 18.24 -3.11 -27.38
C SER A 48 17.09 -2.48 -26.59
N SER A 49 16.22 -1.69 -27.22
CA SER A 49 15.03 -1.12 -26.57
C SER A 49 14.02 -2.21 -26.21
N ALA A 50 13.87 -3.23 -27.08
CA ALA A 50 13.07 -4.42 -26.79
C ALA A 50 13.56 -5.17 -25.54
N ALA A 51 14.87 -5.31 -25.35
CA ALA A 51 15.43 -5.95 -24.16
C ALA A 51 15.16 -5.17 -22.85
N PHE A 52 15.15 -3.83 -22.90
CA PHE A 52 14.76 -3.00 -21.76
C PHE A 52 13.27 -3.13 -21.44
N ALA A 53 12.42 -3.12 -22.45
CA ALA A 53 10.98 -3.31 -22.27
C ALA A 53 10.67 -4.70 -21.68
N GLU A 54 11.33 -5.76 -22.15
CA GLU A 54 11.15 -7.11 -21.62
C GLU A 54 11.58 -7.22 -20.14
N GLN A 55 12.70 -6.57 -19.78
CA GLN A 55 13.13 -6.52 -18.38
C GLN A 55 12.12 -5.80 -17.50
N TYR A 56 11.57 -4.68 -17.98
CA TYR A 56 10.54 -3.94 -17.26
C TYR A 56 9.27 -4.77 -17.07
N GLU A 57 8.75 -5.38 -18.14
CA GLU A 57 7.55 -6.24 -18.07
C GLU A 57 7.74 -7.42 -17.11
N ARG A 58 8.95 -7.95 -16.98
CA ARG A 58 9.26 -9.01 -16.01
C ARG A 58 9.22 -8.53 -14.56
N LEU A 59 9.60 -7.27 -14.31
CA LEU A 59 9.65 -6.69 -12.97
C LEU A 59 8.33 -6.03 -12.56
N LYS A 60 7.52 -5.60 -13.52
CA LYS A 60 6.21 -4.95 -13.30
C LYS A 60 5.29 -5.71 -12.34
N PRO A 61 5.16 -7.06 -12.39
CA PRO A 61 4.38 -7.81 -11.42
C PRO A 61 4.82 -7.59 -9.97
N HIS A 62 6.12 -7.51 -9.69
CA HIS A 62 6.63 -7.29 -8.33
C HIS A 62 6.30 -5.90 -7.78
N PHE A 63 6.26 -4.87 -8.64
CA PHE A 63 5.76 -3.56 -8.23
C PHE A 63 4.26 -3.59 -7.92
N ASN A 64 3.48 -4.37 -8.67
CA ASN A 64 2.06 -4.58 -8.36
C ASN A 64 1.86 -5.35 -7.05
N GLU A 65 2.65 -6.39 -6.79
CA GLU A 65 2.65 -7.11 -5.51
C GLU A 65 2.98 -6.17 -4.34
N MET A 66 3.99 -5.29 -4.50
CA MET A 66 4.33 -4.29 -3.49
C MET A 66 3.18 -3.30 -3.26
N ARG A 67 2.54 -2.81 -4.33
CA ARG A 67 1.36 -1.93 -4.25
C ARG A 67 0.23 -2.60 -3.46
N GLU A 68 -0.04 -3.87 -3.75
CA GLU A 68 -1.08 -4.66 -3.08
C GLU A 68 -0.75 -4.87 -1.61
N LEU A 69 0.49 -5.26 -1.29
CA LEU A 69 0.96 -5.40 0.09
C LEU A 69 0.76 -4.11 0.89
N LEU A 70 1.12 -2.94 0.34
CA LEU A 70 0.92 -1.66 1.00
C LEU A 70 -0.56 -1.39 1.28
N SER A 71 -1.43 -1.68 0.32
CA SER A 71 -2.88 -1.51 0.50
C SER A 71 -3.45 -2.48 1.54
N GLU A 72 -3.02 -3.74 1.53
CA GLU A 72 -3.43 -4.74 2.51
C GLU A 72 -3.01 -4.36 3.93
N VAL A 73 -1.78 -3.86 4.11
CA VAL A 73 -1.31 -3.36 5.40
C VAL A 73 -2.18 -2.19 5.87
N GLY A 74 -2.52 -1.27 4.98
CA GLY A 74 -3.45 -0.18 5.27
C GLY A 74 -4.81 -0.69 5.79
N ILE A 75 -5.40 -1.68 5.11
CA ILE A 75 -6.67 -2.30 5.51
C ILE A 75 -6.55 -2.98 6.88
N GLN A 76 -5.46 -3.73 7.11
CA GLN A 76 -5.24 -4.44 8.38
C GLN A 76 -5.09 -3.46 9.55
N LEU A 77 -4.38 -2.36 9.36
CA LEU A 77 -4.20 -1.32 10.38
C LEU A 77 -5.52 -0.63 10.74
N SER A 78 -6.34 -0.30 9.74
CA SER A 78 -7.66 0.32 9.99
C SER A 78 -8.60 -0.65 10.72
N ARG A 79 -8.60 -1.94 10.33
CA ARG A 79 -9.37 -2.98 11.06
C ARG A 79 -8.92 -3.12 12.51
N ALA A 80 -7.61 -3.06 12.77
CA ALA A 80 -7.06 -3.10 14.13
C ALA A 80 -7.49 -1.87 14.95
N GLY A 81 -7.48 -0.68 14.35
CA GLY A 81 -7.97 0.55 14.98
C GLY A 81 -9.45 0.44 15.37
N GLN A 82 -10.29 -0.03 14.46
CA GLN A 82 -11.71 -0.22 14.72
C GLN A 82 -11.98 -1.26 15.82
N ALA A 83 -11.29 -2.39 15.82
CA ALA A 83 -11.42 -3.40 16.86
C ALA A 83 -11.04 -2.87 18.26
N LEU A 84 -10.02 -2.03 18.36
CA LEU A 84 -9.64 -1.37 19.62
C LEU A 84 -10.73 -0.38 20.08
N GLN A 85 -11.24 0.43 19.16
CA GLN A 85 -12.31 1.38 19.47
C GLN A 85 -13.59 0.69 19.95
N ASP A 86 -13.98 -0.42 19.32
CA ASP A 86 -15.15 -1.21 19.70
C ASP A 86 -14.98 -1.84 21.09
N ALA A 87 -13.79 -2.37 21.38
CA ALA A 87 -13.47 -2.91 22.69
C ALA A 87 -13.55 -1.84 23.79
N ASP A 88 -13.00 -0.64 23.55
CA ASP A 88 -13.06 0.48 24.49
C ASP A 88 -14.51 0.93 24.76
N GLN A 89 -15.35 1.02 23.72
CA GLN A 89 -16.76 1.37 23.87
C GLN A 89 -17.52 0.31 24.69
N GLN A 90 -17.23 -0.97 24.46
CA GLN A 90 -17.85 -2.07 25.19
C GLN A 90 -17.50 -1.98 26.69
N VAL A 91 -16.23 -1.78 27.03
CA VAL A 91 -15.80 -1.61 28.44
C VAL A 91 -16.45 -0.37 29.07
N ALA A 92 -16.49 0.76 28.36
CA ALA A 92 -17.11 1.98 28.84
C ALA A 92 -18.63 1.87 29.04
N SER A 93 -19.31 0.98 28.30
CA SER A 93 -20.74 0.70 28.49
C SER A 93 -21.00 -0.14 29.74
N GLN A 94 -20.12 -1.09 30.05
CA GLN A 94 -20.23 -1.97 31.22
C GLN A 94 -19.95 -1.26 32.54
N ILE A 95 -19.09 -0.24 32.54
CA ILE A 95 -18.81 0.55 33.76
C ILE A 95 -19.95 1.53 34.09
N ARG A 96 -20.73 1.93 33.08
CA ARG A 96 -21.85 2.89 33.24
C ARG A 96 -23.20 2.23 33.53
N GLY A 97 -23.31 0.91 33.39
CA GLY A 97 -24.50 0.12 33.76
C GLY A 97 -24.33 -0.52 35.13
#